data_AF-A0A1Q3SWX1-F1
#
_entry.id   AF-A0A1Q3SWX1-F1
#
_cell.length_a   1.000
_cell.length_b   1.000
_cell.length_c   1.000
_cell.angle_alpha   90.00
_cell.angle_beta   90.00
_cell.angle_gamma   90.00
#
_symmetry.space_group_name_H-M   'P 1'
#
loop_
_entity.id
_entity.type
_entity.pdbx_description
1 polymer ?
#
loop_
_entity_poly.entity_id
_entity_poly.type
_entity_poly.pdbx_seq_one_letter_code
_entity_poly.pdbx_strand_id
1 'polypeptide(L)'
;MSKANGNKNGTAKGVITSKNETALDTPTSIETTEPIAAPQQELHGKPEEVANSLETGTKIETQAGTQTGTQALPQKENPEEKEKDKGKITGATPMVVAGREYVAAQLKKMREAEPTAREGKDREGVHDMRVATRRLRENLRLLGETVFDPAETATLRKELRKLAQTLGEARDTDVFLEHLDTYDAQLPVDERAGLEPLRKQLHKRYKRSHKALRKLLDDPKIQNLYDDLEKFSRDKKVIADSADLDSPEVAPSLVRHFVGSFIWRRYESVLAYDTAISPETSEETLHQLRIAFKRLRYTIEFFEDALPPTIKSLHDQLVQAQDDLGAIHDDYAANLYLAQTVLDTRKPDEALLKYRDSREVDSRKMRQDFLQRWIVLSGARFKKQLATEIANMVTH
;
A
#
# COMPACT_ATOMS: atom_id res chain seq x y z
N MET A 1 16.56 64.87 37.14
CA MET A 1 16.94 65.57 35.89
C MET A 1 16.23 64.89 34.73
N SER A 2 15.06 65.42 34.35
CA SER A 2 14.79 66.07 33.05
C SER A 2 15.09 65.26 31.79
N LYS A 3 13.97 64.79 31.18
CA LYS A 3 13.57 64.88 29.75
C LYS A 3 14.35 64.01 28.76
N ALA A 4 13.78 63.39 27.73
CA ALA A 4 12.61 63.67 26.90
C ALA A 4 12.27 62.33 26.17
N ASN A 5 11.06 61.88 25.82
CA ASN A 5 9.90 62.47 25.14
C ASN A 5 9.61 61.65 23.86
N GLY A 6 8.32 61.43 23.54
CA GLY A 6 7.84 60.84 22.27
C GLY A 6 7.09 59.50 22.48
N ASN A 7 5.85 59.42 22.95
CA ASN A 7 4.57 60.04 22.57
C ASN A 7 3.79 59.32 21.43
N LYS A 8 2.50 59.08 21.74
CA LYS A 8 1.30 58.91 20.89
C LYS A 8 0.81 57.50 20.52
N ASN A 9 -0.06 57.02 21.43
CA ASN A 9 -1.41 56.47 21.24
C ASN A 9 -2.05 56.62 19.84
N GLY A 10 -2.87 55.63 19.47
CA GLY A 10 -3.90 55.78 18.43
C GLY A 10 -4.64 54.50 18.05
N THR A 11 -5.60 54.10 18.86
CA THR A 11 -6.67 53.11 18.59
C THR A 11 -7.48 53.40 17.33
N ALA A 12 -7.88 52.38 16.56
CA ALA A 12 -9.27 52.17 16.12
C ALA A 12 -9.47 50.87 15.32
N LYS A 13 -10.56 50.18 15.67
CA LYS A 13 -11.23 49.11 14.92
C LYS A 13 -11.67 49.61 13.54
N GLY A 14 -11.52 48.76 12.52
CA GLY A 14 -12.06 48.98 11.18
C GLY A 14 -12.39 47.66 10.51
N VAL A 15 -13.68 47.29 10.56
CA VAL A 15 -14.32 46.24 9.77
C VAL A 15 -14.33 46.70 8.31
N ILE A 16 -13.83 45.87 7.38
CA ILE A 16 -14.04 46.08 5.96
C ILE A 16 -14.69 44.82 5.38
N THR A 17 -15.99 44.95 5.18
CA THR A 17 -16.81 44.19 4.24
C THR A 17 -16.57 44.72 2.82
N SER A 18 -16.33 43.86 1.84
CA SER A 18 -16.58 44.21 0.43
C SER A 18 -17.60 43.24 -0.18
N LYS A 19 -18.81 43.78 -0.40
CA LYS A 19 -19.81 43.24 -1.31
C LYS A 19 -19.49 43.71 -2.73
N ASN A 20 -19.60 42.82 -3.69
CA ASN A 20 -20.15 43.10 -5.01
C ASN A 20 -20.37 41.78 -5.75
N GLU A 21 -21.63 41.42 -6.00
CA GLU A 21 -22.08 41.06 -7.35
C GLU A 21 -23.61 41.01 -7.40
N THR A 22 -24.12 41.97 -8.16
CA THR A 22 -25.35 42.08 -8.95
C THR A 22 -26.35 40.92 -9.00
N ALA A 23 -27.61 41.30 -8.75
CA ALA A 23 -28.84 40.59 -9.06
C ALA A 23 -29.14 40.53 -10.56
N LEU A 24 -29.86 39.48 -10.99
CA LEU A 24 -30.95 39.54 -11.98
C LEU A 24 -31.76 38.23 -11.96
N ASP A 25 -33.06 38.40 -11.72
CA ASP A 25 -34.25 37.64 -12.13
C ASP A 25 -34.46 36.14 -11.82
N THR A 26 -35.43 35.94 -10.90
CA THR A 26 -36.43 34.85 -10.92
C THR A 26 -37.42 35.00 -12.10
N PRO A 27 -38.07 33.91 -12.54
CA PRO A 27 -39.47 33.75 -12.13
C PRO A 27 -39.88 32.32 -11.73
N THR A 28 -40.59 32.27 -10.60
CA THR A 28 -41.85 31.56 -10.28
C THR A 28 -42.32 30.38 -11.14
N SER A 29 -42.38 29.22 -10.47
CA SER A 29 -43.43 28.17 -10.40
C SER A 29 -44.14 27.66 -11.66
N ILE A 30 -44.27 26.33 -11.76
CA ILE A 30 -45.56 25.60 -11.79
C ILE A 30 -45.33 24.06 -11.73
N GLU A 31 -46.18 23.42 -10.91
CA GLU A 31 -46.68 22.03 -10.91
C GLU A 31 -45.79 20.80 -10.62
N THR A 32 -45.97 20.30 -9.39
CA THR A 32 -46.45 18.94 -9.04
C THR A 32 -46.57 17.91 -10.16
N THR A 33 -45.83 16.80 -10.04
CA THR A 33 -46.34 15.45 -10.35
C THR A 33 -45.65 14.40 -9.47
N GLU A 34 -46.48 13.48 -8.99
CA GLU A 34 -46.23 12.37 -8.08
C GLU A 34 -45.26 11.29 -8.60
N PRO A 35 -44.70 10.44 -7.71
CA PRO A 35 -43.77 9.39 -8.09
C PRO A 35 -44.49 8.20 -8.74
N ILE A 36 -44.02 7.77 -9.90
CA ILE A 36 -44.47 6.53 -10.55
C ILE A 36 -43.91 5.34 -9.76
N ALA A 37 -44.82 4.64 -9.08
CA ALA A 37 -44.58 3.36 -8.44
C ALA A 37 -44.28 2.27 -9.49
N ALA A 38 -43.23 1.49 -9.23
CA ALA A 38 -42.94 0.25 -9.96
C ALA A 38 -43.95 -0.84 -9.54
N PRO A 39 -44.53 -1.61 -10.49
CA PRO A 39 -45.44 -2.69 -10.14
C PRO A 39 -44.67 -3.91 -9.66
N GLN A 40 -45.06 -4.41 -8.49
CA GLN A 40 -44.80 -5.77 -8.04
C GLN A 40 -45.57 -6.75 -8.94
N GLN A 41 -44.88 -7.76 -9.46
CA GLN A 41 -45.53 -8.99 -9.93
C GLN A 41 -45.01 -10.15 -9.09
N GLU A 42 -45.87 -10.62 -8.19
CA GLU A 42 -45.83 -11.96 -7.64
C GLU A 42 -46.12 -12.97 -8.76
N LEU A 43 -45.24 -13.96 -8.92
CA LEU A 43 -45.53 -15.17 -9.68
C LEU A 43 -45.46 -16.36 -8.72
N HIS A 44 -46.67 -16.80 -8.34
CA HIS A 44 -46.94 -18.14 -7.82
C HIS A 44 -46.54 -19.20 -8.86
N GLY A 45 -45.89 -20.27 -8.42
CA GLY A 45 -45.65 -21.45 -9.23
C GLY A 45 -44.98 -22.59 -8.46
N LYS A 46 -45.79 -23.48 -7.87
CA LYS A 46 -45.39 -24.87 -7.55
C LYS A 46 -45.19 -25.64 -8.87
N PRO A 47 -44.36 -26.70 -8.87
CA PRO A 47 -44.91 -28.05 -9.00
C PRO A 47 -44.21 -29.04 -8.04
N GLU A 48 -44.96 -29.82 -7.28
CA GLU A 48 -45.45 -31.19 -7.58
C GLU A 48 -44.36 -32.27 -7.50
N GLU A 49 -44.62 -33.16 -6.53
CA GLU A 49 -43.98 -34.45 -6.27
C GLU A 49 -44.10 -35.38 -7.47
N VAL A 50 -43.02 -36.13 -7.73
CA VAL A 50 -43.14 -37.43 -8.39
C VAL A 50 -42.36 -38.44 -7.54
N ALA A 51 -43.12 -39.30 -6.86
CA ALA A 51 -42.64 -40.49 -6.18
C ALA A 51 -42.81 -41.71 -7.10
N ASN A 52 -41.78 -42.56 -7.17
CA ASN A 52 -41.88 -44.03 -7.13
C ASN A 52 -40.46 -44.60 -7.23
N SER A 53 -39.92 -45.22 -6.18
CA SER A 53 -40.16 -46.60 -5.74
C SER A 53 -39.08 -47.53 -6.27
N LEU A 54 -38.32 -48.12 -5.35
CA LEU A 54 -37.87 -49.51 -5.38
C LEU A 54 -37.37 -49.88 -3.97
N GLU A 55 -38.25 -50.52 -3.22
CA GLU A 55 -37.94 -51.28 -2.01
C GLU A 55 -37.15 -52.54 -2.37
N THR A 56 -36.17 -52.92 -1.54
CA THR A 56 -35.98 -54.30 -1.09
C THR A 56 -35.40 -54.26 0.33
N GLY A 57 -35.96 -55.08 1.23
CA GLY A 57 -35.64 -55.15 2.65
C GLY A 57 -34.19 -55.58 2.95
N THR A 58 -33.74 -55.66 4.19
CA THR A 58 -34.37 -56.37 5.31
C THR A 58 -33.52 -56.16 6.59
N LYS A 59 -34.20 -56.25 7.75
CA LYS A 59 -33.71 -56.52 9.11
C LYS A 59 -33.15 -55.36 9.96
N ILE A 60 -34.05 -54.89 10.83
CA ILE A 60 -33.79 -54.38 12.17
C ILE A 60 -33.47 -55.57 13.07
N GLU A 61 -32.32 -55.55 13.75
CA GLU A 61 -32.09 -56.28 14.99
C GLU A 61 -31.59 -55.28 16.05
N THR A 62 -32.40 -55.14 17.08
CA THR A 62 -32.16 -54.33 18.28
C THR A 62 -31.38 -55.18 19.27
N GLN A 63 -30.18 -54.74 19.69
CA GLN A 63 -29.63 -55.16 20.99
C GLN A 63 -28.97 -53.97 21.69
N ALA A 64 -29.54 -53.65 22.85
CA ALA A 64 -28.99 -52.78 23.87
C ALA A 64 -27.79 -53.46 24.54
N GLY A 65 -26.76 -52.70 24.91
CA GLY A 65 -25.67 -53.21 25.72
C GLY A 65 -24.48 -52.28 25.88
N THR A 66 -24.55 -51.43 26.90
CA THR A 66 -23.42 -51.08 27.79
C THR A 66 -22.35 -50.12 27.25
N GLN A 67 -22.50 -48.86 27.68
CA GLN A 67 -21.41 -47.89 27.80
C GLN A 67 -20.34 -48.42 28.77
N THR A 68 -19.07 -48.40 28.36
CA THR A 68 -17.94 -48.32 29.29
C THR A 68 -16.82 -47.55 28.63
N GLY A 69 -16.38 -46.50 29.31
CA GLY A 69 -15.49 -45.47 28.78
C GLY A 69 -14.11 -45.99 28.39
N THR A 70 -13.58 -45.41 27.31
CA THR A 70 -12.15 -45.39 27.05
C THR A 70 -11.72 -43.93 27.08
N GLN A 71 -10.99 -43.55 28.12
CA GLN A 71 -10.28 -42.29 28.23
C GLN A 71 -9.27 -42.20 27.07
N ALA A 72 -9.45 -41.22 26.18
CA ALA A 72 -8.46 -40.88 25.19
C ALA A 72 -7.29 -40.17 25.89
N LEU A 73 -6.12 -40.80 25.86
CA LEU A 73 -4.84 -40.23 26.26
C LEU A 73 -4.54 -38.97 25.43
N PRO A 74 -3.90 -37.93 25.99
CA PRO A 74 -3.52 -36.74 25.24
C PRO A 74 -2.48 -37.14 24.18
N GLN A 75 -2.79 -36.88 22.92
CA GLN A 75 -1.84 -37.05 21.83
C GLN A 75 -0.65 -36.11 22.07
N LYS A 76 0.54 -36.68 22.20
CA LYS A 76 1.80 -35.94 22.23
C LYS A 76 1.98 -35.25 20.88
N GLU A 77 1.90 -33.93 20.85
CA GLU A 77 2.30 -33.10 19.72
C GLU A 77 3.74 -33.44 19.30
N ASN A 78 3.94 -33.60 17.98
CA ASN A 78 5.20 -34.00 17.38
C ASN A 78 6.24 -32.85 17.47
N PRO A 79 7.45 -33.06 18.03
CA PRO A 79 8.47 -32.01 18.17
C PRO A 79 8.93 -31.37 16.85
N GLU A 80 8.78 -32.05 15.72
CA GLU A 80 9.17 -31.56 14.38
C GLU A 80 8.20 -30.49 13.81
N GLU A 81 6.93 -30.47 14.21
CA GLU A 81 5.99 -29.40 13.81
C GLU A 81 6.30 -28.07 14.53
N LYS A 82 6.80 -28.12 15.77
CA LYS A 82 7.24 -26.94 16.53
C LYS A 82 8.47 -26.24 15.95
N GLU A 83 9.19 -26.87 15.03
CA GLU A 83 10.40 -26.28 14.43
C GLU A 83 10.12 -25.54 13.12
N LYS A 84 9.05 -25.88 12.40
CA LYS A 84 8.58 -25.14 11.20
C LYS A 84 7.75 -23.91 11.51
N ASP A 85 7.24 -23.80 12.73
CA ASP A 85 6.41 -22.68 13.21
C ASP A 85 7.21 -21.55 13.88
N LYS A 86 8.54 -21.71 14.00
CA LYS A 86 9.44 -20.68 14.53
C LYS A 86 9.52 -19.52 13.54
N GLY A 87 8.67 -18.51 13.76
CA GLY A 87 8.73 -17.21 13.06
C GLY A 87 7.49 -16.87 12.22
N LYS A 88 6.40 -17.63 12.31
CA LYS A 88 5.12 -17.25 11.69
C LYS A 88 4.30 -16.38 12.63
N ILE A 89 3.85 -15.24 12.13
CA ILE A 89 2.99 -14.31 12.89
C ILE A 89 1.55 -14.83 12.81
N THR A 90 1.12 -15.66 13.75
CA THR A 90 -0.26 -16.17 13.82
C THR A 90 -1.20 -15.18 14.52
N GLY A 91 -2.52 -15.42 14.43
CA GLY A 91 -3.51 -14.61 15.16
C GLY A 91 -3.34 -14.64 16.69
N ALA A 92 -2.72 -15.69 17.25
CA ALA A 92 -2.41 -15.80 18.68
C ALA A 92 -1.10 -15.10 19.09
N THR A 93 -0.29 -14.67 18.12
CA THR A 93 0.97 -13.97 18.41
C THR A 93 0.69 -12.62 19.09
N PRO A 94 1.39 -12.26 20.18
CA PRO A 94 1.32 -10.91 20.73
C PRO A 94 1.76 -9.89 19.67
N MET A 95 0.98 -8.81 19.50
CA MET A 95 1.24 -7.79 18.48
C MET A 95 2.62 -7.14 18.64
N VAL A 96 3.12 -7.07 19.89
CA VAL A 96 4.47 -6.58 20.19
C VAL A 96 5.55 -7.51 19.60
N VAL A 97 5.36 -8.82 19.73
CA VAL A 97 6.29 -9.82 19.19
C VAL A 97 6.28 -9.76 17.67
N ALA A 98 5.09 -9.77 17.07
CA ALA A 98 4.88 -9.63 15.63
C ALA A 98 5.58 -8.37 15.06
N GLY A 99 5.40 -7.22 15.72
CA GLY A 99 6.04 -5.97 15.31
C GLY A 99 7.57 -6.02 15.37
N ARG A 100 8.14 -6.60 16.44
CA ARG A 100 9.59 -6.74 16.60
C ARG A 100 10.20 -7.69 15.56
N GLU A 101 9.58 -8.84 15.35
CA GLU A 101 10.01 -9.81 14.35
C GLU A 101 9.95 -9.22 12.93
N TYR A 102 8.89 -8.47 12.62
CA TYR A 102 8.78 -7.77 11.33
C TYR A 102 9.91 -6.75 11.14
N VAL A 103 10.19 -5.92 12.14
CA VAL A 103 11.28 -4.93 12.08
C VAL A 103 12.63 -5.62 11.91
N ALA A 104 12.91 -6.69 12.67
CA ALA A 104 14.12 -7.49 12.52
C ALA A 104 14.26 -8.07 11.10
N ALA A 105 13.17 -8.62 10.54
CA ALA A 105 13.16 -9.19 9.21
C ALA A 105 13.42 -8.14 8.11
N GLN A 106 12.82 -6.95 8.20
CA GLN A 106 13.10 -5.88 7.23
C GLN A 106 14.51 -5.30 7.39
N LEU A 107 15.00 -5.14 8.62
CA LEU A 107 16.39 -4.71 8.87
C LEU A 107 17.39 -5.70 8.28
N LYS A 108 17.15 -7.00 8.42
CA LYS A 108 17.97 -8.05 7.79
C LYS A 108 17.99 -7.88 6.27
N LYS A 109 16.83 -7.73 5.62
CA LYS A 109 16.74 -7.49 4.16
C LYS A 109 17.49 -6.21 3.73
N MET A 110 17.41 -5.15 4.53
CA MET A 110 18.15 -3.92 4.25
C MET A 110 19.66 -4.15 4.31
N ARG A 111 20.16 -4.85 5.34
CA ARG A 111 21.60 -5.17 5.49
C ARG A 111 22.10 -6.11 4.39
N GLU A 112 21.29 -7.07 3.95
CA GLU A 112 21.63 -7.99 2.86
C GLU A 112 21.70 -7.31 1.49
N ALA A 113 20.80 -6.35 1.23
CA ALA A 113 20.76 -5.61 -0.03
C ALA A 113 21.81 -4.48 -0.12
N GLU A 114 22.29 -3.97 1.02
CA GLU A 114 23.19 -2.81 1.07
C GLU A 114 24.49 -2.98 0.28
N PRO A 115 25.24 -4.11 0.36
CA PRO A 115 26.47 -4.28 -0.41
C PRO A 115 26.25 -4.13 -1.92
N THR A 116 25.22 -4.78 -2.47
CA THR A 116 24.84 -4.70 -3.87
C THR A 116 24.40 -3.27 -4.24
N ALA A 117 23.61 -2.62 -3.38
CA ALA A 117 23.20 -1.22 -3.56
C ALA A 117 24.40 -0.24 -3.56
N ARG A 118 25.43 -0.52 -2.75
CA ARG A 118 26.69 0.26 -2.71
C ARG A 118 27.52 0.07 -3.96
N GLU A 119 27.64 -1.15 -4.46
CA GLU A 119 28.38 -1.40 -5.70
C GLU A 119 27.72 -0.68 -6.87
N GLY A 120 26.39 -0.71 -6.95
CA GLY A 120 25.59 -0.04 -7.98
C GLY A 120 25.74 -0.65 -9.38
N LYS A 121 26.49 -1.75 -9.52
CA LYS A 121 26.60 -2.51 -10.78
C LYS A 121 25.31 -3.23 -11.12
N ASP A 122 24.63 -3.72 -10.09
CA ASP A 122 23.34 -4.36 -10.19
C ASP A 122 22.24 -3.42 -9.66
N ARG A 123 21.23 -3.19 -10.50
CA ARG A 123 20.08 -2.32 -10.21
C ARG A 123 19.13 -2.97 -9.18
N GLU A 124 19.24 -4.28 -8.97
CA GLU A 124 18.42 -5.05 -8.03
C GLU A 124 18.72 -4.70 -6.56
N GLY A 125 19.99 -4.46 -6.20
CA GLY A 125 20.36 -4.10 -4.83
C GLY A 125 19.68 -2.81 -4.33
N VAL A 126 19.64 -1.76 -5.16
CA VAL A 126 18.93 -0.51 -4.84
C VAL A 126 17.42 -0.75 -4.74
N HIS A 127 16.88 -1.61 -5.62
CA HIS A 127 15.46 -1.99 -5.59
C HIS A 127 15.08 -2.66 -4.27
N ASP A 128 15.80 -3.70 -3.87
CA ASP A 128 15.51 -4.48 -2.67
C ASP A 128 15.63 -3.66 -1.39
N MET A 129 16.71 -2.88 -1.28
CA MET A 129 16.92 -2.00 -0.15
C MET A 129 15.80 -0.94 -0.05
N ARG A 130 15.37 -0.38 -1.20
CA ARG A 130 14.24 0.56 -1.27
C ARG A 130 12.94 -0.11 -0.84
N VAL A 131 12.67 -1.34 -1.29
CA VAL A 131 11.47 -2.11 -0.95
C VAL A 131 11.41 -2.36 0.56
N ALA A 132 12.50 -2.87 1.15
CA ALA A 132 12.57 -3.14 2.58
C ALA A 132 12.41 -1.87 3.42
N THR A 133 13.13 -0.79 3.06
CA THR A 133 13.03 0.52 3.72
C THR A 133 11.60 1.07 3.67
N ARG A 134 10.93 0.98 2.51
CA ARG A 134 9.56 1.48 2.33
C ARG A 134 8.55 0.66 3.14
N ARG A 135 8.66 -0.67 3.10
CA ARG A 135 7.83 -1.60 3.90
C ARG A 135 7.96 -1.31 5.39
N LEU A 136 9.19 -1.16 5.88
CA LEU A 136 9.48 -0.83 7.26
C LEU A 136 8.86 0.51 7.68
N ARG A 137 8.99 1.56 6.86
CA ARG A 137 8.40 2.89 7.16
C ARG A 137 6.88 2.89 7.25
N GLU A 138 6.20 2.13 6.39
CA GLU A 138 4.75 2.03 6.43
C GLU A 138 4.28 1.14 7.59
N ASN A 139 4.98 0.05 7.90
CA ASN A 139 4.59 -0.81 9.02
C ASN A 139 4.94 -0.20 10.39
N LEU A 140 6.01 0.57 10.53
CA LEU A 140 6.24 1.35 11.76
C LEU A 140 5.09 2.34 12.04
N ARG A 141 4.39 2.82 11.01
CA ARG A 141 3.16 3.61 11.22
C ARG A 141 2.08 2.78 11.89
N LEU A 142 1.86 1.57 11.36
CA LEU A 142 0.89 0.64 11.88
C LEU A 142 1.23 0.28 13.33
N LEU A 143 2.50 -0.02 13.62
CA LEU A 143 2.97 -0.38 14.96
C LEU A 143 2.72 0.75 15.98
N GLY A 144 3.00 2.01 15.61
CA GLY A 144 2.70 3.16 16.48
C GLY A 144 1.20 3.46 16.65
N GLU A 145 0.33 2.90 15.81
CA GLU A 145 -1.13 2.94 15.99
C GLU A 145 -1.63 1.76 16.85
N THR A 146 -0.73 0.94 17.43
CA THR A 146 -1.04 -0.26 18.22
C THR A 146 -0.37 -0.26 19.61
N VAL A 147 0.46 -1.25 19.90
CA VAL A 147 1.06 -1.58 21.19
C VAL A 147 2.43 -0.91 21.42
N PHE A 148 2.87 -0.07 20.48
CA PHE A 148 4.15 0.66 20.54
C PHE A 148 3.92 2.16 20.72
N ASP A 149 4.88 2.84 21.35
CA ASP A 149 4.86 4.29 21.49
C ASP A 149 4.82 4.99 20.10
N PRO A 150 3.79 5.80 19.82
CA PRO A 150 3.70 6.59 18.60
C PRO A 150 4.91 7.51 18.37
N ALA A 151 5.53 8.04 19.44
CA ALA A 151 6.67 8.95 19.35
C ALA A 151 7.97 8.22 18.96
N GLU A 152 8.20 7.04 19.52
CA GLU A 152 9.33 6.18 19.18
C GLU A 152 9.27 5.76 17.71
N THR A 153 8.12 5.22 17.28
CA THR A 153 7.92 4.79 15.88
C THR A 153 7.96 5.97 14.90
N ALA A 154 7.45 7.14 15.27
CA ALA A 154 7.56 8.36 14.46
C ALA A 154 9.01 8.81 14.26
N THR A 155 9.85 8.67 15.29
CA THR A 155 11.29 8.99 15.22
C THR A 155 12.00 8.09 14.21
N LEU A 156 11.86 6.76 14.32
CA LEU A 156 12.44 5.82 13.36
C LEU A 156 11.98 6.07 11.92
N ARG A 157 10.69 6.36 11.73
CA ARG A 157 10.12 6.67 10.40
C ARG A 157 10.69 7.95 9.79
N LYS A 158 11.00 8.94 10.64
CA LYS A 158 11.64 10.20 10.23
C LYS A 158 13.07 9.96 9.79
N GLU A 159 13.83 9.14 10.52
CA GLU A 159 15.21 8.80 10.17
C GLU A 159 15.28 7.98 8.87
N LEU A 160 14.42 6.98 8.73
CA LEU A 160 14.26 6.21 7.50
C LEU A 160 13.84 7.05 6.29
N ARG A 161 13.24 8.24 6.50
CA ARG A 161 12.76 9.09 5.40
C ARG A 161 13.89 9.52 4.48
N LYS A 162 15.03 9.93 5.04
CA LYS A 162 16.17 10.40 4.24
C LYS A 162 16.73 9.26 3.37
N LEU A 163 16.90 8.08 3.98
CA LEU A 163 17.33 6.88 3.26
C LEU A 163 16.35 6.51 2.13
N ALA A 164 15.04 6.49 2.43
CA ALA A 164 14.00 6.19 1.45
C ALA A 164 13.99 7.18 0.27
N GLN A 165 14.20 8.48 0.53
CA GLN A 165 14.26 9.50 -0.52
C GLN A 165 15.48 9.29 -1.43
N THR A 166 16.66 9.08 -0.86
CA THR A 166 17.89 8.88 -1.63
C THR A 166 17.87 7.56 -2.43
N LEU A 167 17.33 6.49 -1.86
CA LEU A 167 17.06 5.23 -2.59
C LEU A 167 16.04 5.43 -3.72
N GLY A 168 15.04 6.28 -3.48
CA GLY A 168 14.06 6.69 -4.49
C GLY A 168 14.73 7.30 -5.71
N GLU A 169 15.52 8.36 -5.50
CA GLU A 169 16.23 9.08 -6.58
C GLU A 169 17.18 8.18 -7.39
N ALA A 170 17.88 7.25 -6.71
CA ALA A 170 18.75 6.27 -7.36
C ALA A 170 17.92 5.32 -8.25
N ARG A 171 16.91 4.68 -7.68
CA ARG A 171 16.06 3.71 -8.39
C ARG A 171 15.28 4.35 -9.54
N ASP A 172 14.78 5.57 -9.37
CA ASP A 172 14.08 6.28 -10.44
C ASP A 172 15.04 6.46 -11.63
N THR A 173 16.31 6.79 -11.38
CA THR A 173 17.27 6.90 -12.49
C THR A 173 17.60 5.55 -13.14
N ASP A 174 17.66 4.47 -12.34
CA ASP A 174 17.88 3.10 -12.85
C ASP A 174 16.75 2.66 -13.79
N VAL A 175 15.49 2.91 -13.41
CA VAL A 175 14.30 2.57 -14.21
C VAL A 175 14.25 3.38 -15.50
N PHE A 176 14.58 4.68 -15.45
CA PHE A 176 14.60 5.51 -16.66
C PHE A 176 15.64 5.04 -17.67
N LEU A 177 16.83 4.62 -17.21
CA LEU A 177 17.85 4.04 -18.09
C LEU A 177 17.36 2.72 -18.70
N GLU A 178 16.69 1.86 -17.92
CA GLU A 178 16.10 0.61 -18.39
C GLU A 178 15.05 0.81 -19.49
N HIS A 179 14.15 1.78 -19.31
CA HIS A 179 13.16 2.13 -20.32
C HIS A 179 13.81 2.68 -21.60
N LEU A 180 14.84 3.52 -21.45
CA LEU A 180 15.58 4.04 -22.61
C LEU A 180 16.30 2.92 -23.36
N ASP A 181 16.95 2.00 -22.65
CA ASP A 181 17.66 0.86 -23.24
C ASP A 181 16.68 -0.06 -24.00
N THR A 182 15.49 -0.28 -23.44
CA THR A 182 14.41 -1.07 -24.08
C THR A 182 13.89 -0.42 -25.36
N TYR A 183 13.68 0.91 -25.34
CA TYR A 183 13.22 1.64 -26.51
C TYR A 183 14.30 1.71 -27.60
N ASP A 184 15.56 1.98 -27.23
CA ASP A 184 16.69 2.02 -28.16
C ASP A 184 16.89 0.70 -28.91
N ALA A 185 16.64 -0.44 -28.25
CA ALA A 185 16.70 -1.75 -28.87
C ALA A 185 15.66 -1.96 -29.98
N GLN A 186 14.54 -1.22 -29.95
CA GLN A 186 13.45 -1.30 -30.94
C GLN A 186 13.64 -0.35 -32.13
N LEU A 187 14.57 0.60 -32.04
CA LEU A 187 14.80 1.61 -33.07
C LEU A 187 15.74 1.13 -34.20
N PRO A 188 15.51 1.58 -35.45
CA PRO A 188 16.50 1.54 -36.52
C PRO A 188 17.82 2.19 -36.11
N VAL A 189 18.95 1.65 -36.58
CA VAL A 189 20.30 2.06 -36.14
C VAL A 189 20.59 3.54 -36.38
N ASP A 190 20.04 4.09 -37.47
CA ASP A 190 20.14 5.49 -37.88
C ASP A 190 19.36 6.45 -36.96
N GLU A 191 18.30 5.98 -36.30
CA GLU A 191 17.50 6.79 -35.38
C GLU A 191 18.08 6.82 -33.94
N ARG A 192 18.90 5.83 -33.57
CA ARG A 192 19.50 5.71 -32.21
C ARG A 192 20.39 6.89 -31.84
N ALA A 193 21.08 7.48 -32.83
CA ALA A 193 21.95 8.63 -32.62
C ALA A 193 21.19 9.85 -32.04
N GLY A 194 19.87 9.96 -32.32
CA GLY A 194 19.02 11.01 -31.78
C GLY A 194 18.81 10.94 -30.26
N LEU A 195 19.00 9.76 -29.64
CA LEU A 195 18.81 9.55 -28.20
C LEU A 195 20.09 9.76 -27.37
N GLU A 196 21.25 9.92 -28.00
CA GLU A 196 22.53 10.07 -27.29
C GLU A 196 22.59 11.25 -26.31
N PRO A 197 22.03 12.45 -26.61
CA PRO A 197 21.99 13.54 -25.65
C PRO A 197 21.21 13.17 -24.37
N LEU A 198 20.05 12.52 -24.53
CA LEU A 198 19.21 12.03 -23.44
C LEU A 198 19.96 10.97 -22.61
N ARG A 199 20.58 10.00 -23.28
CA ARG A 199 21.38 8.95 -22.64
C ARG A 199 22.50 9.52 -21.78
N LYS A 200 23.23 10.53 -22.27
CA LYS A 200 24.30 11.22 -21.53
C LYS A 200 23.77 11.95 -20.30
N GLN A 201 22.61 12.62 -20.41
CA GLN A 201 21.99 13.29 -19.27
C GLN A 201 21.55 12.30 -18.18
N LEU A 202 20.89 11.20 -18.55
CA LEU A 202 20.49 10.16 -17.61
C LEU A 202 21.69 9.49 -16.93
N HIS A 203 22.77 9.20 -17.67
CA HIS A 203 24.01 8.67 -17.08
C HIS A 203 24.65 9.64 -16.08
N LYS A 204 24.59 10.96 -16.33
CA LYS A 204 25.08 11.96 -15.37
C LYS A 204 24.22 11.98 -14.10
N ARG A 205 22.89 11.87 -14.25
CA ARG A 205 21.97 11.77 -13.11
C ARG A 205 22.22 10.50 -12.31
N TYR A 206 22.42 9.36 -12.98
CA TYR A 206 22.70 8.06 -12.35
C TYR A 206 23.97 8.15 -11.49
N LYS A 207 25.06 8.68 -12.06
CA LYS A 207 26.32 8.87 -11.31
C LYS A 207 26.12 9.77 -10.09
N ARG A 208 25.30 10.81 -10.21
CA ARG A 208 25.01 11.74 -9.10
C ARG A 208 24.17 11.08 -8.00
N SER A 209 23.07 10.42 -8.35
CA SER A 209 22.17 9.78 -7.38
C SER A 209 22.84 8.62 -6.66
N HIS A 210 23.56 7.74 -7.39
CA HIS A 210 24.31 6.65 -6.79
C HIS A 210 25.49 7.13 -5.94
N LYS A 211 26.15 8.23 -6.30
CA LYS A 211 27.17 8.86 -5.43
C LYS A 211 26.54 9.42 -4.15
N ALA A 212 25.37 10.05 -4.24
CA ALA A 212 24.65 10.55 -3.09
C ALA A 212 24.20 9.41 -2.16
N LEU A 213 23.74 8.29 -2.72
CA LEU A 213 23.39 7.08 -1.98
C LEU A 213 24.60 6.53 -1.22
N ARG A 214 25.73 6.30 -1.90
CA ARG A 214 26.97 5.83 -1.24
C ARG A 214 27.39 6.74 -0.10
N LYS A 215 27.43 8.06 -0.34
CA LYS A 215 27.77 9.05 0.69
C LYS A 215 26.81 9.01 1.89
N LEU A 216 25.52 8.79 1.65
CA LEU A 216 24.55 8.66 2.73
C LEU A 216 24.79 7.37 3.52
N LEU A 217 25.03 6.25 2.84
CA LEU A 217 25.32 4.97 3.49
C LEU A 217 26.64 5.00 4.28
N ASP A 218 27.59 5.87 3.91
CA ASP A 218 28.83 6.12 4.66
C ASP A 218 28.63 7.07 5.87
N ASP A 219 27.48 7.73 5.99
CA ASP A 219 27.18 8.64 7.09
C ASP A 219 26.96 7.82 8.39
N PRO A 220 27.66 8.11 9.50
CA PRO A 220 27.45 7.42 10.78
C PRO A 220 26.00 7.43 11.26
N LYS A 221 25.18 8.40 10.80
CA LYS A 221 23.75 8.43 11.10
C LYS A 221 22.97 7.23 10.55
N ILE A 222 23.42 6.61 9.46
CA ILE A 222 22.81 5.38 8.95
C ILE A 222 23.13 4.19 9.86
N GLN A 223 24.35 4.13 10.38
CA GLN A 223 24.70 3.10 11.37
C GLN A 223 23.88 3.26 12.65
N ASN A 224 23.75 4.49 13.16
CA ASN A 224 22.90 4.77 14.32
C ASN A 224 21.44 4.34 14.07
N LEU A 225 20.89 4.63 12.89
CA LEU A 225 19.56 4.16 12.51
C LEU A 225 19.46 2.63 12.53
N TYR A 226 20.47 1.92 12.07
CA TYR A 226 20.47 0.45 12.10
C TYR A 226 20.52 -0.07 13.53
N ASP A 227 21.33 0.56 14.38
CA ASP A 227 21.44 0.22 15.79
C ASP A 227 20.13 0.51 16.54
N ASP A 228 19.45 1.61 16.22
CA ASP A 228 18.15 1.98 16.78
C ASP A 228 17.03 1.02 16.34
N LEU A 229 17.03 0.59 15.07
CA LEU A 229 16.10 -0.44 14.58
C LEU A 229 16.37 -1.82 15.21
N GLU A 230 17.64 -2.16 15.38
CA GLU A 230 18.07 -3.40 16.02
C GLU A 230 17.69 -3.41 17.50
N LYS A 231 17.90 -2.29 18.19
CA LYS A 231 17.43 -2.06 19.56
C LYS A 231 15.90 -2.17 19.64
N PHE A 232 15.15 -1.49 18.77
CA PHE A 232 13.69 -1.57 18.71
C PHE A 232 13.21 -3.03 18.56
N SER A 233 13.88 -3.82 17.72
CA SER A 233 13.53 -5.23 17.48
C SER A 233 13.82 -6.16 18.66
N ARG A 234 14.70 -5.77 19.59
CA ARG A 234 15.17 -6.61 20.71
C ARG A 234 14.73 -6.13 22.08
N ASP A 235 14.43 -4.84 22.22
CA ASP A 235 14.05 -4.26 23.50
C ASP A 235 12.85 -5.04 24.01
N LYS A 236 12.88 -5.51 25.26
CA LYS A 236 11.76 -6.22 25.86
C LYS A 236 10.80 -5.27 26.56
N LYS A 237 11.21 -4.03 26.84
CA LYS A 237 10.35 -3.01 27.44
C LYS A 237 9.21 -2.73 26.49
N VAL A 238 7.99 -2.97 26.95
CA VAL A 238 6.77 -2.58 26.23
C VAL A 238 6.34 -1.25 26.82
N ILE A 239 6.10 -0.25 25.99
CA ILE A 239 5.55 1.04 26.44
C ILE A 239 4.36 1.41 25.56
N ALA A 240 3.20 0.97 26.02
CA ALA A 240 1.96 1.73 26.08
C ALA A 240 1.21 1.14 27.29
N ASP A 241 0.48 1.95 28.05
CA ASP A 241 -0.26 1.59 29.28
C ASP A 241 -1.21 0.37 29.16
N SER A 242 -1.33 -0.22 27.97
CA SER A 242 -2.20 -1.33 27.59
C SER A 242 -1.53 -2.70 27.45
N ALA A 243 -0.20 -2.80 27.60
CA ALA A 243 0.53 -4.04 27.35
C ALA A 243 1.17 -4.67 28.61
N ASP A 244 0.80 -4.18 29.79
CA ASP A 244 1.02 -4.94 31.00
C ASP A 244 0.01 -6.10 30.98
N LEU A 245 0.49 -7.31 30.64
CA LEU A 245 -0.35 -8.51 30.57
C LEU A 245 -1.00 -8.85 31.91
N ASP A 246 -0.51 -8.23 32.99
CA ASP A 246 -1.00 -8.33 34.37
C ASP A 246 -1.89 -7.13 34.78
N SER A 247 -2.17 -6.17 33.87
CA SER A 247 -3.11 -5.08 34.13
C SER A 247 -4.54 -5.60 34.24
N PRO A 248 -5.33 -5.14 35.23
CA PRO A 248 -6.75 -5.50 35.35
C PRO A 248 -7.63 -4.94 34.22
N GLU A 249 -7.12 -4.06 33.36
CA GLU A 249 -7.85 -3.56 32.19
C GLU A 249 -7.65 -4.45 30.95
N VAL A 250 -8.76 -4.94 30.38
CA VAL A 250 -8.73 -5.74 29.14
C VAL A 250 -8.39 -4.84 27.96
N ALA A 251 -7.17 -4.97 27.42
CA ALA A 251 -6.73 -4.24 26.24
C ALA A 251 -6.39 -5.17 25.06
N PRO A 252 -6.56 -4.71 23.80
CA PRO A 252 -6.11 -5.44 22.62
C PRO A 252 -4.59 -5.67 22.63
N SER A 253 -4.14 -6.92 22.72
CA SER A 253 -2.70 -7.25 22.75
C SER A 253 -2.24 -8.25 21.68
N LEU A 254 -3.15 -8.99 21.05
CA LEU A 254 -2.86 -10.04 20.08
C LEU A 254 -3.10 -9.58 18.65
N VAL A 255 -2.38 -10.15 17.70
CA VAL A 255 -2.53 -9.87 16.26
C VAL A 255 -3.99 -9.93 15.81
N ARG A 256 -4.74 -10.96 16.23
CA ARG A 256 -6.16 -11.12 15.89
C ARG A 256 -7.07 -9.97 16.32
N HIS A 257 -6.69 -9.20 17.34
CA HIS A 257 -7.49 -8.05 17.80
C HIS A 257 -7.35 -6.84 16.85
N PHE A 258 -6.32 -6.83 16.01
CA PHE A 258 -5.98 -5.70 15.15
C PHE A 258 -6.20 -5.98 13.66
N VAL A 259 -5.90 -7.19 13.16
CA VAL A 259 -5.88 -7.52 11.73
C VAL A 259 -7.09 -6.98 10.96
N GLY A 260 -8.30 -7.33 11.42
CA GLY A 260 -9.54 -6.95 10.74
C GLY A 260 -9.76 -5.44 10.64
N SER A 261 -9.61 -4.71 11.75
CA SER A 261 -9.84 -3.26 11.77
C SER A 261 -8.80 -2.50 10.94
N PHE A 262 -7.54 -2.96 10.95
CA PHE A 262 -6.48 -2.35 10.15
C PHE A 262 -6.68 -2.57 8.65
N ILE A 263 -6.93 -3.81 8.21
CA ILE A 263 -7.16 -4.10 6.80
C ILE A 263 -8.37 -3.32 6.29
N TRP A 264 -9.48 -3.31 7.06
CA TRP A 264 -10.70 -2.63 6.62
C TRP A 264 -10.51 -1.13 6.50
N ARG A 265 -9.91 -0.47 7.49
CA ARG A 265 -9.64 0.96 7.45
C ARG A 265 -8.74 1.35 6.27
N ARG A 266 -7.75 0.51 5.92
CA ARG A 266 -6.90 0.75 4.74
C ARG A 266 -7.65 0.53 3.44
N TYR A 267 -8.54 -0.45 3.38
CA TYR A 267 -9.40 -0.67 2.23
C TYR A 267 -10.43 0.46 2.05
N GLU A 268 -11.00 0.98 3.12
CA GLU A 268 -11.85 2.19 3.07
C GLU A 268 -11.10 3.41 2.56
N SER A 269 -9.82 3.57 2.93
CA SER A 269 -8.97 4.62 2.37
C SER A 269 -8.76 4.48 0.86
N VAL A 270 -8.79 3.24 0.32
CA VAL A 270 -8.79 2.99 -1.12
C VAL A 270 -10.16 3.32 -1.71
N LEU A 271 -11.25 2.84 -1.10
CA LEU A 271 -12.62 3.08 -1.57
C LEU A 271 -13.03 4.56 -1.56
N ALA A 272 -12.38 5.40 -0.76
CA ALA A 272 -12.61 6.85 -0.77
C ALA A 272 -12.37 7.52 -2.14
N TYR A 273 -11.77 6.81 -3.10
CA TYR A 273 -11.56 7.26 -4.47
C TYR A 273 -12.63 6.78 -5.45
N ASP A 274 -13.65 6.02 -5.03
CA ASP A 274 -14.69 5.42 -5.89
C ASP A 274 -15.34 6.40 -6.88
N THR A 275 -15.58 7.63 -6.45
CA THR A 275 -16.19 8.71 -7.24
C THR A 275 -15.19 9.55 -8.02
N ALA A 276 -13.89 9.41 -7.76
CA ALA A 276 -12.83 10.23 -8.34
C ALA A 276 -12.10 9.58 -9.54
N ILE A 277 -12.33 8.29 -9.77
CA ILE A 277 -11.61 7.50 -10.78
C ILE A 277 -12.39 7.43 -12.10
N SER A 278 -11.82 8.04 -13.13
CA SER A 278 -12.27 8.12 -14.53
C SER A 278 -11.06 8.14 -15.47
N PRO A 279 -11.23 8.04 -16.80
CA PRO A 279 -10.12 8.15 -17.76
C PRO A 279 -9.31 9.46 -17.64
N GLU A 280 -9.97 10.53 -17.20
CA GLU A 280 -9.44 11.89 -17.09
C GLU A 280 -8.89 12.21 -15.70
N THR A 281 -8.86 11.24 -14.77
CA THR A 281 -8.35 11.45 -13.41
C THR A 281 -6.94 12.05 -13.43
N SER A 282 -6.71 13.07 -12.61
CA SER A 282 -5.40 13.70 -12.51
C SER A 282 -4.33 12.72 -12.02
N GLU A 283 -3.09 12.92 -12.46
CA GLU A 283 -1.96 12.13 -11.97
C GLU A 283 -1.80 12.22 -10.45
N GLU A 284 -2.05 13.39 -9.86
CA GLU A 284 -1.98 13.57 -8.42
C GLU A 284 -2.94 12.63 -7.69
N THR A 285 -4.19 12.53 -8.14
CA THR A 285 -5.18 11.62 -7.56
C THR A 285 -4.78 10.17 -7.75
N LEU A 286 -4.30 9.76 -8.94
CA LEU A 286 -3.80 8.40 -9.17
C LEU A 286 -2.59 8.07 -8.29
N HIS A 287 -1.69 9.03 -8.08
CA HIS A 287 -0.56 8.88 -7.18
C HIS A 287 -0.99 8.68 -5.73
N GLN A 288 -1.98 9.44 -5.24
CA GLN A 288 -2.51 9.26 -3.90
C GLN A 288 -3.24 7.91 -3.76
N LEU A 289 -4.01 7.50 -4.76
CA LEU A 289 -4.64 6.17 -4.79
C LEU A 289 -3.58 5.06 -4.76
N ARG A 290 -2.48 5.21 -5.50
CA ARG A 290 -1.35 4.28 -5.45
C ARG A 290 -0.73 4.18 -4.06
N ILE A 291 -0.63 5.29 -3.32
CA ILE A 291 -0.18 5.28 -1.92
C ILE A 291 -1.18 4.51 -1.05
N ALA A 292 -2.48 4.71 -1.23
CA ALA A 292 -3.52 3.98 -0.50
C ALA A 292 -3.45 2.47 -0.75
N PHE A 293 -3.34 2.04 -2.02
CA PHE A 293 -3.13 0.63 -2.39
C PHE A 293 -1.89 0.03 -1.75
N LYS A 294 -0.75 0.74 -1.80
CA LYS A 294 0.50 0.31 -1.16
C LYS A 294 0.32 0.07 0.33
N ARG A 295 -0.40 0.95 1.02
CA ARG A 295 -0.66 0.81 2.46
C ARG A 295 -1.55 -0.40 2.77
N LEU A 296 -2.59 -0.62 1.97
CA LEU A 296 -3.44 -1.81 2.10
C LEU A 296 -2.61 -3.08 1.89
N ARG A 297 -1.88 -3.17 0.78
CA ARG A 297 -1.01 -4.31 0.46
C ARG A 297 -0.01 -4.59 1.59
N TYR A 298 0.67 -3.57 2.10
CA TYR A 298 1.64 -3.75 3.18
C TYR A 298 1.04 -4.14 4.52
N THR A 299 -0.20 -3.75 4.77
CA THR A 299 -0.96 -4.21 5.94
C THR A 299 -1.31 -5.69 5.78
N ILE A 300 -1.72 -6.13 4.59
CA ILE A 300 -1.97 -7.56 4.31
C ILE A 300 -0.67 -8.37 4.40
N GLU A 301 0.43 -7.89 3.80
CA GLU A 301 1.75 -8.55 3.89
C GLU A 301 2.26 -8.68 5.33
N PHE A 302 1.93 -7.72 6.21
CA PHE A 302 2.31 -7.80 7.63
C PHE A 302 1.54 -8.90 8.37
N PHE A 303 0.26 -9.10 8.02
CA PHE A 303 -0.63 -10.09 8.64
C PHE A 303 -0.78 -11.38 7.83
N GLU A 304 0.05 -11.61 6.81
CA GLU A 304 -0.13 -12.69 5.83
C GLU A 304 -0.21 -14.06 6.51
N ASP A 305 0.67 -14.33 7.49
CA ASP A 305 0.70 -15.58 8.24
C ASP A 305 -0.50 -15.78 9.18
N ALA A 306 -1.19 -14.71 9.56
CA ALA A 306 -2.39 -14.78 10.39
C ALA A 306 -3.65 -14.98 9.54
N LEU A 307 -3.59 -14.70 8.24
CA LEU A 307 -4.72 -14.82 7.31
C LEU A 307 -4.74 -16.19 6.64
N PRO A 308 -5.90 -16.64 6.14
CA PRO A 308 -5.96 -17.90 5.39
C PRO A 308 -5.07 -17.83 4.14
N PRO A 309 -4.49 -18.96 3.67
CA PRO A 309 -3.68 -18.98 2.44
C PRO A 309 -4.41 -18.44 1.19
N THR A 310 -5.75 -18.45 1.20
CA THR A 310 -6.60 -17.88 0.14
C THR A 310 -6.46 -16.36 -0.01
N ILE A 311 -5.96 -15.66 1.02
CA ILE A 311 -5.66 -14.22 0.95
C ILE A 311 -4.69 -13.88 -0.18
N LYS A 312 -3.81 -14.82 -0.56
CA LYS A 312 -2.82 -14.62 -1.61
C LYS A 312 -3.46 -14.19 -2.93
N SER A 313 -4.62 -14.75 -3.28
CA SER A 313 -5.34 -14.36 -4.50
C SER A 313 -5.85 -12.92 -4.47
N LEU A 314 -6.24 -12.41 -3.30
CA LEU A 314 -6.60 -10.99 -3.13
C LEU A 314 -5.36 -10.10 -3.12
N HIS A 315 -4.28 -10.54 -2.47
CA HIS A 315 -3.00 -9.84 -2.49
C HIS A 315 -2.47 -9.69 -3.92
N ASP A 316 -2.50 -10.73 -4.73
CA ASP A 316 -2.06 -10.70 -6.14
C ASP A 316 -2.87 -9.70 -6.98
N GLN A 317 -4.19 -9.58 -6.74
CA GLN A 317 -5.02 -8.55 -7.40
C GLN A 317 -4.61 -7.13 -7.00
N LEU A 318 -4.25 -6.90 -5.73
CA LEU A 318 -3.74 -5.62 -5.24
C LEU A 318 -2.33 -5.32 -5.77
N VAL A 319 -1.48 -6.34 -5.92
CA VAL A 319 -0.17 -6.23 -6.58
C VAL A 319 -0.37 -5.73 -8.00
N GLN A 320 -1.24 -6.38 -8.78
CA GLN A 320 -1.47 -6.00 -10.16
C GLN A 320 -2.03 -4.57 -10.29
N ALA A 321 -2.96 -4.15 -9.42
CA ALA A 321 -3.43 -2.76 -9.43
C ALA A 321 -2.34 -1.75 -9.06
N GLN A 322 -1.45 -2.12 -8.15
CA GLN A 322 -0.30 -1.29 -7.82
C GLN A 322 0.71 -1.21 -8.98
N ASP A 323 0.85 -2.27 -9.76
CA ASP A 323 1.74 -2.34 -10.92
C ASP A 323 1.17 -1.50 -12.07
N ASP A 324 -0.13 -1.59 -12.34
CA ASP A 324 -0.83 -0.72 -13.31
C ASP A 324 -0.66 0.77 -12.93
N LEU A 325 -0.93 1.14 -11.67
CA LEU A 325 -0.69 2.50 -11.16
C LEU A 325 0.79 2.89 -11.15
N GLY A 326 1.69 1.91 -10.99
CA GLY A 326 3.12 2.09 -11.08
C GLY A 326 3.55 2.48 -12.49
N ALA A 327 3.07 1.74 -13.49
CA ALA A 327 3.32 2.00 -14.90
C ALA A 327 2.80 3.38 -15.32
N ILE A 328 1.57 3.76 -14.90
CA ILE A 328 1.02 5.10 -15.17
C ILE A 328 1.92 6.20 -14.58
N HIS A 329 2.34 6.03 -13.33
CA HIS A 329 3.18 7.03 -12.66
C HIS A 329 4.57 7.15 -13.30
N ASP A 330 5.19 6.03 -13.63
CA ASP A 330 6.51 5.99 -14.24
C ASP A 330 6.45 6.56 -15.68
N ASP A 331 5.37 6.29 -16.41
CA ASP A 331 5.09 6.90 -17.72
C ASP A 331 4.92 8.42 -17.62
N TYR A 332 4.13 8.91 -16.67
CA TYR A 332 3.96 10.34 -16.45
C TYR A 332 5.29 11.04 -16.14
N ALA A 333 6.10 10.45 -15.25
CA ALA A 333 7.42 10.98 -14.92
C ALA A 333 8.35 11.00 -16.13
N ALA A 334 8.31 9.96 -16.97
CA ALA A 334 9.05 9.90 -18.23
C ALA A 334 8.61 10.99 -19.21
N ASN A 335 7.30 11.18 -19.37
CA ASN A 335 6.73 12.19 -20.27
C ASN A 335 7.07 13.63 -19.84
N LEU A 336 7.05 13.94 -18.54
CA LEU A 336 7.50 15.24 -18.04
C LEU A 336 8.98 15.49 -18.37
N TYR A 337 9.83 14.48 -18.17
CA TYR A 337 11.25 14.59 -18.47
C TYR A 337 11.49 14.78 -19.99
N LEU A 338 10.77 14.02 -20.80
CA LEU A 338 10.84 14.09 -22.25
C LEU A 338 10.36 15.45 -22.76
N ALA A 339 9.24 15.95 -22.26
CA ALA A 339 8.72 17.28 -22.59
C ALA A 339 9.74 18.38 -22.25
N GLN A 340 10.35 18.34 -21.07
CA GLN A 340 11.40 19.28 -20.70
C GLN A 340 12.62 19.18 -21.64
N THR A 341 13.03 17.97 -21.99
CA THR A 341 14.15 17.74 -22.92
C THR A 341 13.86 18.32 -24.31
N VAL A 342 12.63 18.16 -24.81
CA VAL A 342 12.18 18.74 -26.08
C VAL A 342 12.21 20.27 -26.01
N LEU A 343 11.75 20.88 -24.92
CA LEU A 343 11.77 22.34 -24.73
C LEU A 343 13.20 22.90 -24.64
N ASP A 344 14.10 22.18 -23.99
CA ASP A 344 15.52 22.59 -23.84
C ASP A 344 16.33 22.38 -25.13
N THR A 345 15.79 21.64 -26.10
CA THR A 345 16.45 21.33 -27.37
C THR A 345 16.01 22.30 -28.46
N ARG A 346 16.92 23.13 -28.97
CA ARG A 346 16.64 24.19 -29.95
C ARG A 346 16.03 23.70 -31.28
N LYS A 347 16.35 22.46 -31.68
CA LYS A 347 15.74 21.73 -32.79
C LYS A 347 15.62 20.25 -32.37
N PRO A 348 14.49 19.84 -31.78
CA PRO A 348 14.30 18.45 -31.37
C PRO A 348 14.29 17.55 -32.61
N ASP A 349 14.94 16.39 -32.49
CA ASP A 349 15.01 15.40 -33.56
C ASP A 349 13.63 14.75 -33.81
N GLU A 350 13.36 14.30 -35.03
CA GLU A 350 12.11 13.63 -35.38
C GLU A 350 11.90 12.34 -34.58
N ALA A 351 12.98 11.61 -34.28
CA ALA A 351 12.93 10.41 -33.44
C ALA A 351 12.47 10.74 -32.00
N LEU A 352 12.88 11.89 -31.46
CA LEU A 352 12.47 12.35 -30.13
C LEU A 352 10.98 12.68 -30.07
N LEU A 353 10.46 13.29 -31.13
CA LEU A 353 9.03 13.63 -31.25
C LEU A 353 8.17 12.38 -31.43
N LYS A 354 8.59 11.43 -32.27
CA LYS A 354 7.93 10.12 -32.43
C LYS A 354 7.91 9.34 -31.12
N TYR A 355 9.01 9.37 -30.37
CA TYR A 355 9.06 8.75 -29.05
C TYR A 355 8.01 9.35 -28.11
N ARG A 356 7.91 10.68 -28.03
CA ARG A 356 6.90 11.37 -27.22
C ARG A 356 5.47 10.94 -27.59
N ASP A 357 5.14 10.94 -28.87
CA ASP A 357 3.79 10.61 -29.32
C ASP A 357 3.43 9.14 -29.03
N SER A 358 4.40 8.23 -29.16
CA SER A 358 4.19 6.81 -28.79
C SER A 358 3.88 6.64 -27.29
N ARG A 359 4.52 7.43 -26.42
CA ARG A 359 4.28 7.39 -24.96
C ARG A 359 2.90 7.90 -24.58
N GLU A 360 2.39 8.93 -25.27
CA GLU A 360 1.03 9.42 -25.00
C GLU A 360 -0.06 8.37 -25.30
N VAL A 361 0.13 7.57 -26.35
CA VAL A 361 -0.80 6.46 -26.69
C VAL A 361 -0.75 5.38 -25.62
N ASP A 362 0.44 4.96 -25.21
CA ASP A 362 0.63 3.97 -24.15
C ASP A 362 0.00 4.43 -22.83
N SER A 363 0.15 5.71 -22.48
CA SER A 363 -0.43 6.31 -21.26
C SER A 363 -1.95 6.14 -21.18
N ARG A 364 -2.66 6.40 -22.30
CA ARG A 364 -4.12 6.25 -22.36
C ARG A 364 -4.55 4.80 -22.18
N LYS A 365 -3.82 3.87 -22.80
CA LYS A 365 -4.10 2.44 -22.68
C LYS A 365 -3.91 1.95 -21.23
N MET A 366 -2.80 2.33 -20.59
CA MET A 366 -2.54 1.98 -19.19
C MET A 366 -3.65 2.47 -18.25
N ARG A 367 -4.16 3.69 -18.48
CA ARG A 367 -5.29 4.24 -17.72
C ARG A 367 -6.56 3.43 -17.92
N GLN A 368 -6.89 3.04 -19.15
CA GLN A 368 -8.06 2.20 -19.42
C GLN A 368 -7.97 0.81 -18.76
N ASP A 369 -6.81 0.17 -18.85
CA ASP A 369 -6.56 -1.14 -18.22
C ASP A 369 -6.74 -1.06 -16.69
N PHE A 370 -6.21 0.01 -16.07
CA PHE A 370 -6.40 0.26 -14.65
C PHE A 370 -7.88 0.45 -14.27
N LEU A 371 -8.68 1.16 -15.07
CA LEU A 371 -10.10 1.37 -14.80
C LEU A 371 -10.89 0.06 -14.75
N GLN A 372 -10.60 -0.87 -15.67
CA GLN A 372 -11.26 -2.19 -15.65
C GLN A 372 -10.96 -2.94 -14.34
N ARG A 373 -9.73 -2.84 -13.86
CA ARG A 373 -9.33 -3.44 -12.58
C ARG A 373 -9.95 -2.72 -11.39
N TRP A 374 -10.05 -1.39 -11.45
CA TRP A 374 -10.67 -0.58 -10.41
C TRP A 374 -12.13 -0.99 -10.16
N ILE A 375 -12.91 -1.26 -11.21
CA ILE A 375 -14.30 -1.71 -11.10
C ILE A 375 -14.40 -3.02 -10.30
N VAL A 376 -13.48 -3.96 -10.54
CA VAL A 376 -13.44 -5.23 -9.82
C VAL A 376 -13.09 -5.03 -8.35
N LEU A 377 -12.04 -4.23 -8.08
CA LEU A 377 -11.50 -4.01 -6.73
C LEU A 377 -12.41 -3.16 -5.85
N SER A 378 -13.13 -2.19 -6.41
CA SER A 378 -14.10 -1.37 -5.69
C SER A 378 -15.47 -2.05 -5.54
N GLY A 379 -15.70 -3.13 -6.29
CA GLY A 379 -16.98 -3.83 -6.34
C GLY A 379 -17.32 -4.65 -5.10
N ALA A 380 -18.61 -4.98 -4.97
CA ALA A 380 -19.14 -5.77 -3.85
C ALA A 380 -18.52 -7.18 -3.74
N ARG A 381 -18.08 -7.76 -4.87
CA ARG A 381 -17.44 -9.09 -4.89
C ARG A 381 -16.12 -9.09 -4.11
N PHE A 382 -15.22 -8.14 -4.42
CA PHE A 382 -13.94 -8.03 -3.73
C PHE A 382 -14.15 -7.72 -2.25
N LYS A 383 -15.06 -6.79 -1.93
CA LYS A 383 -15.44 -6.45 -0.54
C LYS A 383 -15.89 -7.68 0.25
N LYS A 384 -16.76 -8.53 -0.32
CA LYS A 384 -17.23 -9.76 0.31
C LYS A 384 -16.10 -10.76 0.52
N GLN A 385 -15.25 -10.97 -0.49
CA GLN A 385 -14.10 -11.86 -0.38
C GLN A 385 -13.15 -11.40 0.73
N LEU A 386 -12.78 -10.12 0.76
CA LEU A 386 -11.91 -9.57 1.80
C LEU A 386 -12.51 -9.75 3.21
N ALA A 387 -13.81 -9.52 3.37
CA ALA A 387 -14.49 -9.76 4.65
C ALA A 387 -14.48 -11.24 5.05
N THR A 388 -14.65 -12.15 4.09
CA THR A 388 -14.56 -13.61 4.33
C THR A 388 -13.15 -14.02 4.76
N GLU A 389 -12.09 -13.51 4.12
CA GLU A 389 -10.70 -13.82 4.51
C GLU A 389 -10.40 -13.33 5.93
N ILE A 390 -10.86 -12.12 6.29
CA ILE A 390 -10.72 -11.58 7.66
C ILE A 390 -11.49 -12.44 8.67
N ALA A 391 -12.69 -12.89 8.33
CA ALA A 391 -13.51 -13.73 9.21
C ALA A 391 -12.91 -15.13 9.45
N ASN A 392 -12.18 -15.66 8.46
CA ASN A 392 -11.56 -16.99 8.51
C ASN A 392 -10.13 -16.99 9.07
N MET A 393 -9.66 -15.86 9.63
CA MET A 393 -8.32 -15.68 10.19
C MET A 393 -7.88 -16.85 11.09
N VAL A 394 -6.62 -17.26 10.97
CA VAL A 394 -6.03 -18.37 11.73
C VAL A 394 -5.84 -17.95 13.18
N THR A 395 -6.60 -18.55 14.09
CA THR A 395 -6.63 -18.17 15.51
C THR A 395 -5.62 -18.92 16.38
N HIS A 396 -5.01 -20.00 15.88
CA HIS A 396 -4.16 -20.92 16.64
C HIS A 396 -2.80 -21.09 15.98
#